data_AF-A0A1Y2LT90-F1
#
_entry.id   AF-A0A1Y2LT90-F1
#
_cell.length_a   1.000
_cell.length_b   1.000
_cell.length_c   1.000
_cell.angle_alpha   90.00
_cell.angle_beta   90.00
_cell.angle_gamma   90.00
#
_symmetry.space_group_name_H-M   'P 1'
#
loop_
_entity.id
_entity.type
_entity.pdbx_description
1 polymer ?
#
loop_
_entity_poly.entity_id
_entity_poly.type
_entity_poly.pdbx_seq_one_letter_code
_entity_poly.pdbx_strand_id
1 'polypeptide(L)'
;MSPSAISTTPSPTPTNGSNPSTQASTKSNGTHDAIPAWVNPDLTRLMRVEKRPGAFASASYSLVSLPAGAVFARITSPTPATVAYSSVQASKTLHIELNCDLVYINHSCSPTLIFDMARG
;
A
#
# COMPACT_ATOMS: atom_id res chain seq x y z
N MET A 1 35.48 -50.91 25.60
CA MET A 1 34.75 -50.29 26.74
C MET A 1 33.93 -49.14 26.17
N SER A 2 32.62 -49.32 26.09
CA SER A 2 31.59 -48.29 25.84
C SER A 2 31.25 -47.60 27.19
N PRO A 3 30.33 -46.60 27.30
CA PRO A 3 29.53 -45.94 26.25
C PRO A 3 29.36 -44.40 26.37
N SER A 4 28.69 -43.91 25.32
CA SER A 4 27.89 -42.70 25.10
C SER A 4 27.23 -41.97 26.30
N ALA A 5 26.90 -40.69 26.05
CA ALA A 5 25.60 -40.15 26.44
C ALA A 5 25.09 -39.12 25.40
N ILE A 6 23.94 -39.46 24.81
CA ILE A 6 23.00 -38.59 24.10
C ILE A 6 21.75 -38.53 25.00
N SER A 7 21.10 -37.37 25.11
CA SER A 7 19.71 -37.09 25.58
C SER A 7 19.71 -35.90 26.55
N THR A 8 18.77 -34.95 26.63
CA THR A 8 17.51 -34.58 25.93
C THR A 8 17.11 -33.19 26.50
N THR A 9 16.39 -32.39 25.70
CA THR A 9 15.63 -31.14 25.99
C THR A 9 14.77 -31.16 27.28
N PRO A 10 14.27 -30.02 27.87
CA PRO A 10 13.59 -28.90 27.18
C PRO A 10 13.81 -27.46 27.73
N SER A 11 13.24 -26.48 27.00
CA SER A 11 13.17 -25.03 27.25
C SER A 11 12.57 -24.63 28.61
N PRO A 12 12.96 -23.46 29.15
CA PRO A 12 12.11 -22.67 30.04
C PRO A 12 11.50 -21.44 29.33
N THR A 13 10.18 -21.29 29.50
CA THR A 13 9.30 -20.15 29.15
C THR A 13 9.61 -18.94 30.08
N PRO A 14 9.28 -17.69 29.71
CA PRO A 14 10.03 -16.50 30.10
C PRO A 14 9.59 -15.90 31.43
N THR A 15 10.54 -15.29 32.14
CA THR A 15 10.33 -14.62 33.43
C THR A 15 10.09 -13.12 33.24
N ASN A 16 8.99 -12.66 33.83
CA ASN A 16 8.52 -11.28 33.92
C ASN A 16 9.36 -10.51 34.97
N GLY A 17 9.83 -9.30 34.66
CA GLY A 17 10.63 -8.50 35.59
C GLY A 17 10.90 -7.07 35.09
N SER A 18 10.05 -6.15 35.55
CA SER A 18 9.94 -4.74 35.21
C SER A 18 11.14 -3.89 35.65
N ASN A 19 11.56 -2.92 34.83
CA ASN A 19 11.91 -1.59 35.33
C ASN A 19 11.72 -0.50 34.24
N PRO A 20 11.27 0.71 34.62
CA PRO A 20 10.60 1.63 33.72
C PRO A 20 11.55 2.72 33.18
N SER A 21 11.54 2.94 31.87
CA SER A 21 11.79 4.26 31.31
C SER A 21 10.72 4.55 30.26
N THR A 22 9.79 5.38 30.71
CA THR A 22 8.70 5.96 29.94
C THR A 22 9.24 6.86 28.84
N GLN A 23 9.04 6.47 27.57
CA GLN A 23 8.64 7.42 26.54
C GLN A 23 7.57 6.76 25.66
N ALA A 24 6.39 7.34 25.79
CA ALA A 24 5.11 6.95 25.24
C ALA A 24 5.16 6.31 23.85
N SER A 25 4.67 5.07 23.80
CA SER A 25 3.96 4.57 22.64
C SER A 25 2.79 5.50 22.38
N THR A 26 2.90 6.37 21.38
CA THR A 26 1.75 7.06 20.82
C THR A 26 0.93 6.02 20.06
N LYS A 27 0.13 5.24 20.79
CA LYS A 27 -1.10 4.68 20.24
C LYS A 27 -1.90 5.87 19.75
N SER A 28 -1.89 6.13 18.45
CA SER A 28 -2.89 6.99 17.85
C SER A 28 -4.22 6.21 17.86
N ASN A 29 -4.84 6.13 19.04
CA ASN A 29 -6.29 6.11 19.15
C ASN A 29 -6.80 7.50 18.74
N GLY A 30 -6.59 7.84 17.46
CA GLY A 30 -7.26 8.92 16.80
C GLY A 30 -8.45 8.30 16.09
N THR A 31 -9.64 8.71 16.48
CA THR A 31 -10.90 8.42 15.81
C THR A 31 -10.77 8.72 14.31
N HIS A 32 -10.48 7.72 13.50
CA HIS A 32 -10.55 7.77 12.03
C HIS A 32 -12.01 7.80 11.53
N ASP A 33 -12.95 8.26 12.36
CA ASP A 33 -14.37 7.97 12.25
C ASP A 33 -15.21 9.13 11.70
N ALA A 34 -14.60 10.08 10.99
CA ALA A 34 -15.36 11.22 10.45
C ALA A 34 -14.83 11.81 9.14
N ILE A 35 -13.86 11.17 8.50
CA ILE A 35 -13.45 11.55 7.15
C ILE A 35 -14.04 10.49 6.23
N PRO A 36 -15.10 10.79 5.47
CA PRO A 36 -15.60 9.87 4.46
C PRO A 36 -14.44 9.38 3.60
N ALA A 37 -14.44 8.10 3.21
CA ALA A 37 -13.35 7.51 2.42
C ALA A 37 -13.01 8.26 1.11
N TRP A 38 -13.88 9.18 0.68
CA TRP A 38 -13.69 10.08 -0.47
C TRP A 38 -12.94 11.39 -0.16
N VAL A 39 -12.80 11.79 1.11
CA VAL A 39 -12.16 13.05 1.53
C VAL A 39 -10.64 12.91 1.65
N ASN A 40 -10.16 11.68 1.90
CA ASN A 40 -8.76 11.33 1.75
C ASN A 40 -8.73 9.82 1.45
N PRO A 41 -8.48 9.39 0.20
CA PRO A 41 -8.35 7.97 -0.08
C PRO A 41 -7.04 7.54 0.57
N ASP A 42 -7.12 7.10 1.81
CA ASP A 42 -6.06 6.32 2.41
C ASP A 42 -5.91 5.06 1.55
N LEU A 43 -5.04 5.15 0.54
CA LEU A 43 -4.82 4.10 -0.44
C LEU A 43 -4.41 2.80 0.25
N THR A 44 -3.84 2.86 1.45
CA THR A 44 -3.45 1.68 2.23
C THR A 44 -4.65 0.81 2.62
N ARG A 45 -5.87 1.35 2.66
CA ARG A 45 -7.11 0.57 2.88
C ARG A 45 -7.66 -0.04 1.60
N LEU A 46 -7.31 0.51 0.44
CA LEU A 46 -7.86 0.12 -0.86
C LEU A 46 -6.91 -0.82 -1.62
N MET A 47 -5.60 -0.62 -1.46
CA MET A 47 -4.57 -1.36 -2.17
C MET A 47 -3.30 -1.53 -1.34
N ARG A 48 -2.54 -2.57 -1.66
CA ARG A 48 -1.13 -2.70 -1.25
C ARG A 48 -0.23 -2.61 -2.47
N VAL A 49 0.91 -1.95 -2.33
CA VAL A 49 2.00 -1.99 -3.30
C VAL A 49 3.02 -3.01 -2.85
N GLU A 50 3.33 -3.95 -3.72
CA GLU A 50 4.45 -4.86 -3.56
C GLU A 50 5.63 -4.36 -4.40
N LYS A 51 6.57 -3.70 -3.73
CA LYS A 51 7.78 -3.18 -4.38
C LYS A 51 8.76 -4.33 -4.60
N ARG A 52 9.20 -4.50 -5.85
CA ARG A 52 10.16 -5.54 -6.24
C ARG A 52 11.35 -4.92 -6.97
N PRO A 53 12.57 -5.48 -6.81
CA PRO A 53 13.73 -5.04 -7.57
C PRO A 53 13.55 -5.34 -9.06
N GLY A 54 14.17 -4.52 -9.91
CA GLY A 54 14.06 -4.62 -11.37
C GLY A 54 13.06 -3.64 -11.98
N ALA A 55 13.17 -3.44 -13.29
CA ALA A 55 12.28 -2.55 -14.03
C ALA A 55 10.88 -3.17 -14.13
N PHE A 56 9.84 -2.39 -13.83
CA PHE A 56 8.44 -2.76 -14.00
C PHE A 56 8.00 -4.01 -13.22
N ALA A 57 8.76 -4.40 -12.19
CA ALA A 57 8.50 -5.60 -11.40
C ALA A 57 7.56 -5.36 -10.22
N SER A 58 7.39 -4.11 -9.81
CA SER A 58 6.48 -3.75 -8.72
C SER A 58 5.02 -3.91 -9.17
N ALA A 59 4.14 -4.28 -8.25
CA ALA A 59 2.73 -4.50 -8.55
C ALA A 59 1.84 -3.96 -7.44
N SER A 60 0.66 -3.50 -7.82
CA SER A 60 -0.41 -3.17 -6.88
C SER A 60 -1.46 -4.26 -6.83
N TYR A 61 -2.01 -4.49 -5.63
CA TYR A 61 -3.08 -5.45 -5.40
C TYR A 61 -4.23 -4.78 -4.66
N SER A 62 -5.46 -4.96 -5.16
CA SER A 62 -6.66 -4.50 -4.46
C SER A 62 -6.84 -5.25 -3.14
N LEU A 63 -7.24 -4.54 -2.09
CA LEU A 63 -7.65 -5.08 -0.80
C LEU A 63 -9.17 -5.10 -0.62
N VAL A 64 -9.90 -4.57 -1.61
CA VAL A 64 -11.37 -4.46 -1.60
C VAL A 64 -11.97 -5.11 -2.85
N SER A 65 -13.23 -5.54 -2.73
CA SER A 65 -14.05 -5.96 -3.87
C SER A 65 -15.10 -4.91 -4.14
N LEU A 66 -15.22 -4.49 -5.40
CA LEU A 66 -16.17 -3.48 -5.84
C LEU A 66 -16.96 -4.00 -7.05
N PRO A 67 -18.24 -3.63 -7.20
CA PRO A 67 -18.99 -3.92 -8.42
C PRO A 67 -18.42 -3.14 -9.61
N ALA A 68 -18.71 -3.61 -10.83
CA ALA A 68 -18.32 -2.90 -12.05
C ALA A 68 -18.87 -1.45 -12.05
N GLY A 69 -18.04 -0.50 -12.47
CA GLY A 69 -18.39 0.92 -12.52
C GLY A 69 -18.26 1.69 -11.20
N ALA A 70 -17.93 1.03 -10.09
CA ALA A 70 -17.64 1.72 -8.84
C ALA A 70 -16.33 2.53 -8.91
N VAL A 71 -16.27 3.64 -8.17
CA VAL A 71 -15.05 4.43 -8.01
C VAL A 71 -14.11 3.72 -7.04
N PHE A 72 -12.92 3.34 -7.52
CA PHE A 72 -11.88 2.74 -6.68
C PHE A 72 -11.21 3.80 -5.78
N ALA A 73 -10.66 4.85 -6.38
CA ALA A 73 -10.01 5.96 -5.69
C ALA A 73 -10.16 7.26 -6.48
N ARG A 74 -10.02 8.41 -5.81
CA ARG A 74 -9.96 9.74 -6.44
C ARG A 74 -8.49 10.14 -6.64
N ILE A 75 -8.20 10.80 -7.76
CA ILE A 75 -6.90 11.42 -8.02
C ILE A 75 -6.96 12.85 -7.48
N THR A 76 -6.26 13.12 -6.37
CA THR A 76 -6.43 14.36 -5.58
C THR A 76 -5.25 15.32 -5.67
N SER A 77 -4.05 14.86 -6.02
CA SER A 77 -2.85 15.71 -6.05
C SER A 77 -1.97 15.50 -7.29
N PRO A 78 -2.54 15.43 -8.51
CA PRO A 78 -1.72 15.28 -9.70
C PRO A 78 -0.98 16.57 -10.01
N THR A 79 0.23 16.46 -10.54
CA THR A 79 1.03 17.61 -11.02
C THR A 79 1.36 17.44 -12.50
N PRO A 80 1.45 18.53 -13.30
CA PRO A 80 1.93 18.45 -14.66
C PRO A 80 3.29 17.77 -14.77
N ALA A 81 3.49 16.98 -15.82
CA ALA A 81 4.67 16.16 -16.02
C ALA A 81 5.10 16.14 -17.49
N THR A 82 6.35 15.72 -17.71
CA THR A 82 6.82 15.31 -19.05
C THR A 82 6.38 13.88 -19.34
N VAL A 83 6.46 13.47 -20.61
CA VAL A 83 6.17 12.08 -20.99
C VAL A 83 7.21 11.17 -20.33
N ALA A 84 6.74 10.25 -19.50
CA ALA A 84 7.55 9.29 -18.76
C ALA A 84 6.73 8.01 -18.54
N TYR A 85 7.40 6.93 -18.15
CA TYR A 85 6.70 5.69 -17.81
C TYR A 85 5.71 5.88 -16.64
N SER A 86 6.03 6.75 -15.68
CA SER A 86 5.19 7.08 -14.53
C SER A 86 4.06 8.06 -14.84
N SER A 87 4.11 8.76 -15.97
CA SER A 87 3.16 9.83 -16.26
C SER A 87 1.91 9.32 -16.96
N VAL A 88 0.77 9.89 -16.59
CA VAL A 88 -0.55 9.60 -17.18
C VAL A 88 -0.92 10.72 -18.13
N GLN A 89 -1.34 10.38 -19.36
CA GLN A 89 -1.85 11.37 -20.29
C GLN A 89 -3.28 11.77 -19.91
N ALA A 90 -3.46 13.02 -19.48
CA ALA A 90 -4.76 13.56 -19.08
C ALA A 90 -5.46 14.36 -20.20
N SER A 91 -4.72 14.76 -21.25
CA SER A 91 -5.29 15.32 -22.49
C SER A 91 -4.29 15.19 -23.65
N LYS A 92 -4.65 15.67 -24.84
CA LYS A 92 -3.75 15.67 -26.02
C LYS A 92 -2.38 16.26 -25.74
N THR A 93 -2.28 17.27 -24.88
CA THR A 93 -1.03 18.01 -24.61
C THR A 93 -0.66 18.03 -23.12
N LEU A 94 -1.33 17.24 -22.27
CA LEU A 94 -1.10 17.23 -20.83
C LEU A 94 -0.76 15.83 -20.35
N HIS A 95 0.41 15.71 -19.71
CA HIS A 95 0.78 14.58 -18.88
C HIS A 95 0.79 15.03 -17.41
N ILE A 96 0.47 14.09 -16.52
CA ILE A 96 0.48 14.31 -15.08
C ILE A 96 1.27 13.20 -14.38
N GLU A 97 1.94 13.56 -13.28
CA GLU A 97 2.37 12.61 -12.26
C GLU A 97 1.26 12.46 -11.22
N LEU A 98 1.00 11.22 -10.79
CA LEU A 98 -0.05 10.93 -9.81
C LEU A 98 0.36 11.24 -8.37
N ASN A 99 1.67 11.30 -8.09
CA ASN A 99 2.26 11.60 -6.78
C ASN A 99 1.78 10.69 -5.63
N CYS A 100 1.29 9.50 -5.95
CA CYS A 100 0.79 8.53 -4.98
C CYS A 100 0.93 7.09 -5.51
N ASP A 101 0.59 6.11 -4.67
CA ASP A 101 0.74 4.67 -4.96
C ASP A 101 -0.05 4.18 -6.20
N LEU A 102 -1.00 4.97 -6.71
CA LEU A 102 -1.68 4.68 -7.98
C LEU A 102 -0.71 4.56 -9.17
N VAL A 103 0.50 5.11 -9.08
CA VAL A 103 1.57 4.95 -10.10
C VAL A 103 1.99 3.49 -10.29
N TYR A 104 1.75 2.62 -9.30
CA TYR A 104 2.06 1.19 -9.37
C TYR A 104 0.92 0.33 -9.94
N ILE A 105 -0.10 0.94 -10.53
CA ILE A 105 -1.13 0.23 -11.30
C ILE A 105 -0.54 -0.12 -12.67
N ASN A 106 -0.37 -1.42 -12.89
CA ASN A 106 0.28 -1.93 -14.08
C ASN A 106 -0.70 -1.95 -15.28
N HIS A 107 -0.14 -1.79 -16.49
CA HIS A 107 -0.87 -1.99 -17.73
C HIS A 107 -1.29 -3.45 -17.88
N SER A 108 -2.55 -3.71 -18.25
CA SER A 108 -3.10 -5.05 -18.45
C SER A 108 -3.81 -5.14 -19.80
N CYS A 109 -3.64 -6.27 -20.50
CA CYS A 109 -4.42 -6.62 -21.69
C CYS A 109 -5.88 -6.97 -21.37
N SER A 110 -6.19 -7.22 -20.10
CA SER A 110 -7.55 -7.42 -19.57
C SER A 110 -7.73 -6.51 -18.35
N PRO A 111 -7.99 -5.20 -18.55
CA PRO A 111 -7.98 -4.23 -17.48
C PRO A 111 -9.17 -4.41 -16.53
N THR A 112 -8.93 -4.21 -15.23
CA THR A 112 -9.96 -4.20 -14.17
C THR A 112 -10.20 -2.81 -13.59
N LEU A 113 -9.37 -1.83 -13.99
CA LEU A 113 -9.46 -0.43 -13.60
C LEU A 113 -9.26 0.44 -14.85
N ILE A 114 -9.86 1.62 -14.82
CA ILE A 114 -9.69 2.66 -15.84
C ILE A 114 -9.33 3.95 -15.11
N PHE A 115 -8.36 4.67 -15.66
CA PHE A 115 -8.09 6.05 -15.26
C PHE A 115 -9.03 6.96 -16.03
N ASP A 116 -10.07 7.42 -15.34
CA ASP A 116 -11.00 8.40 -15.90
C ASP A 116 -10.38 9.79 -15.87
N MET A 117 -9.86 10.21 -17.02
CA MET A 117 -9.27 11.54 -17.24
C MET A 117 -10.23 12.50 -17.94
N ALA A 118 -11.51 12.11 -18.10
CA ALA A 118 -12.50 13.02 -18.66
C ALA A 118 -12.59 14.26 -17.78
N ARG A 119 -12.65 15.44 -18.40
CA ARG A 119 -12.95 16.67 -17.66
C ARG A 119 -14.39 16.55 -17.13
N GLY A 120 -14.53 16.50 -15.81
CA GLY A 120 -15.80 16.74 -15.13
C GLY A 120 -16.21 18.20 -15.21
#